data_AF-A0A7R9V7H5-F1
#
_entry.id   AF-A0A7R9V7H5-F1
#
_cell.length_a   1.000
_cell.length_b   1.000
_cell.length_c   1.000
_cell.angle_alpha   90.00
_cell.angle_beta   90.00
_cell.angle_gamma   90.00
#
_symmetry.space_group_name_H-M   'P 1'
#
loop_
_entity.id
_entity.type
_entity.pdbx_description
1 polymer ?
#
loop_
_entity_poly.entity_id
_entity_poly.type
_entity_poly.pdbx_seq_one_letter_code
_entity_poly.pdbx_strand_id
1 'polypeptide(L)'
;MAAERKLKAEIDRTLKKVVEGQDIFEDLWNQVHDCENPNQREKLEGELKKEIKKLQRLREQIKSWIAGADIKDKEPLMVARRSIERDMERFKVCERESKIKGINKVHNDPKEKAKDEARDWINSTVEAVTVKIEEREFELEELQGSVKKRQKPPPRIAELETIIGFLRLHIDAMEKVLRCIDNEAIQPDELDDLKGEYEMFLSEERDDVEGYSLDDMYGELLDRFEVEHEAPVAAKALNKVQKKEEEARERE
;
A
#
# COMPACT_ATOMS: atom_id res chain seq x y z
N MET A 1 -18.52 25.75 54.39
CA MET A 1 -17.92 27.03 53.94
C MET A 1 -16.51 26.88 53.34
N ALA A 2 -15.51 26.27 54.01
CA ALA A 2 -14.16 26.15 53.44
C ALA A 2 -14.08 25.23 52.19
N ALA A 3 -14.80 24.10 52.20
CA ALA A 3 -14.87 23.17 51.06
C ALA A 3 -15.52 23.79 49.81
N GLU A 4 -16.64 24.52 50.00
CA GLU A 4 -17.34 25.25 48.93
C GLU A 4 -16.46 26.35 48.31
N ARG A 5 -15.69 27.09 49.14
CA ARG A 5 -14.72 28.08 48.65
C ARG A 5 -13.56 27.43 47.88
N LYS A 6 -13.07 26.27 48.33
CA LYS A 6 -12.01 25.52 47.66
C LYS A 6 -12.49 25.02 46.29
N LEU A 7 -13.69 24.46 46.23
CA LEU A 7 -14.31 24.01 44.98
C LEU A 7 -14.51 25.16 43.99
N LYS A 8 -14.99 26.32 44.47
CA LYS A 8 -15.15 27.51 43.62
C LYS A 8 -13.82 27.97 43.02
N ALA A 9 -12.76 28.05 43.84
CA ALA A 9 -11.43 28.42 43.36
C ALA A 9 -10.86 27.41 42.34
N GLU A 10 -11.19 26.13 42.48
CA GLU A 10 -10.81 25.09 41.52
C GLU A 10 -11.56 25.25 40.19
N ILE A 11 -12.86 25.53 40.25
CA ILE A 11 -13.70 25.82 39.08
C ILE A 11 -13.14 27.02 38.31
N ASP A 12 -12.88 28.14 38.99
CA ASP A 12 -12.38 29.36 38.36
C ASP A 12 -11.02 29.14 37.66
N ARG A 13 -10.13 28.35 38.29
CA ARG A 13 -8.84 27.96 37.69
C ARG A 13 -9.02 27.07 36.46
N THR A 14 -9.93 26.11 36.51
CA THR A 14 -10.20 25.22 35.38
C THR A 14 -10.83 25.98 34.22
N LEU A 15 -11.77 26.89 34.47
CA LEU A 15 -12.36 27.74 33.43
C LEU A 15 -11.29 28.61 32.76
N LYS A 16 -10.34 29.17 33.52
CA LYS A 16 -9.20 29.92 32.94
C LYS A 16 -8.33 29.03 32.03
N LYS A 17 -8.04 27.81 32.46
CA LYS A 17 -7.28 26.83 31.63
C LYS A 17 -8.03 26.43 30.37
N VAL A 18 -9.37 26.37 30.41
CA VAL A 18 -10.16 26.11 29.21
C VAL A 18 -9.97 27.24 28.21
N VAL A 19 -10.11 28.50 28.64
CA VAL A 19 -9.90 29.67 27.76
C VAL A 19 -8.49 29.67 27.17
N GLU A 20 -7.46 29.52 28.02
CA GLU A 20 -6.06 29.46 27.55
C GLU A 20 -5.82 28.31 26.56
N GLY A 21 -6.38 27.12 26.82
CA GLY A 21 -6.27 25.98 25.91
C GLY A 21 -7.04 26.17 24.59
N GLN A 22 -8.15 26.89 24.60
CA GLN A 22 -8.92 27.22 23.40
C GLN A 22 -8.19 28.25 22.54
N ASP A 23 -7.56 29.26 23.14
CA ASP A 23 -6.74 30.24 22.42
C ASP A 23 -5.56 29.54 21.72
N ILE A 24 -4.85 28.66 22.44
CA ILE A 24 -3.76 27.85 21.86
C ILE A 24 -4.29 26.93 20.75
N PHE A 25 -5.46 26.33 20.93
CA PHE A 25 -6.06 25.49 19.91
C PHE A 25 -6.37 26.27 18.63
N GLU A 26 -6.95 27.47 18.74
CA GLU A 26 -7.27 28.31 17.58
C GLU A 26 -5.99 28.82 16.88
N ASP A 27 -4.95 29.19 17.64
CA ASP A 27 -3.65 29.58 17.08
C ASP A 27 -3.00 28.42 16.30
N LEU A 28 -2.95 27.23 16.89
CA LEU A 28 -2.44 26.03 16.23
C LEU A 28 -3.30 25.66 15.01
N TRP A 29 -4.62 25.82 15.10
CA TRP A 29 -5.53 25.55 14.00
C TRP A 29 -5.23 26.44 12.79
N ASN A 30 -5.10 27.76 13.01
CA ASN A 30 -4.76 28.70 11.95
C ASN A 30 -3.38 28.37 11.35
N GLN A 31 -2.38 28.08 12.19
CA GLN A 31 -1.06 27.69 11.73
C GLN A 31 -1.05 26.42 10.89
N VAL A 32 -1.85 25.39 11.23
CA VAL A 32 -1.97 24.16 10.42
C VAL A 32 -2.54 24.48 9.03
N HIS A 33 -3.54 25.36 8.97
CA HIS A 33 -4.21 25.72 7.72
C HIS A 33 -3.40 26.68 6.83
N ASP A 34 -2.59 27.55 7.44
CA ASP A 34 -1.72 28.49 6.72
C ASP A 34 -0.35 27.88 6.37
N CYS A 35 0.01 26.72 6.92
CA CYS A 35 1.29 26.08 6.67
C CYS A 35 1.31 25.33 5.33
N GLU A 36 2.09 25.85 4.38
CA GLU A 36 2.34 25.21 3.09
C GLU A 36 3.35 24.05 3.17
N ASN A 37 4.25 24.07 4.18
CA ASN A 37 5.28 23.04 4.34
C ASN A 37 4.70 21.74 4.95
N PRO A 38 4.75 20.60 4.24
CA PRO A 38 4.15 19.35 4.71
C PRO A 38 4.71 18.81 6.04
N ASN A 39 6.03 18.86 6.24
CA ASN A 39 6.66 18.30 7.45
C ASN A 39 6.35 19.15 8.68
N GLN A 40 6.30 20.47 8.50
CA GLN A 40 5.93 21.39 9.57
C GLN A 40 4.43 21.29 9.88
N ARG A 41 3.58 21.13 8.87
CA ARG A 41 2.14 20.92 9.04
C ARG A 41 1.83 19.66 9.84
N GLU A 42 2.49 18.53 9.56
CA GLU A 42 2.31 17.29 10.34
C GLU A 42 2.70 17.46 11.82
N LYS A 43 3.79 18.19 12.09
CA LYS A 43 4.19 18.51 13.47
C LYS A 43 3.13 19.36 14.17
N LEU A 44 2.61 20.39 13.50
CA LEU A 44 1.55 21.26 14.02
C LEU A 44 0.24 20.49 14.24
N GLU A 45 -0.15 19.57 13.34
CA GLU A 45 -1.29 18.67 13.51
C GLU A 45 -1.12 17.79 14.77
N GLY A 46 0.10 17.30 15.02
CA GLY A 46 0.45 16.57 16.23
C GLY A 46 0.32 17.40 17.51
N GLU A 47 0.69 18.68 17.47
CA GLU A 47 0.53 19.62 18.58
C GLU A 47 -0.94 19.98 18.83
N LEU A 48 -1.69 20.26 17.75
CA LEU A 48 -3.13 20.49 17.78
C LEU A 48 -3.88 19.29 18.42
N LYS A 49 -3.48 18.06 18.06
CA LYS A 49 -4.01 16.82 18.66
C LYS A 49 -3.70 16.68 20.15
N LYS A 50 -2.54 17.16 20.60
CA LYS A 50 -2.20 17.16 22.03
C LYS A 50 -3.06 18.17 22.79
N GLU A 51 -3.29 19.36 22.23
CA GLU A 51 -4.07 20.41 22.88
C GLU A 51 -5.55 20.03 22.99
N ILE A 52 -6.15 19.48 21.93
CA ILE A 52 -7.56 19.04 21.98
C ILE A 52 -7.78 17.93 23.02
N LYS A 53 -6.79 17.04 23.23
CA LYS A 53 -6.84 16.02 24.29
C LYS A 53 -6.78 16.62 25.69
N LYS A 54 -6.11 17.76 25.90
CA LYS A 54 -6.13 18.47 27.19
C LYS A 54 -7.49 19.09 27.44
N LEU A 55 -8.06 19.78 26.45
CA LEU A 55 -9.41 20.33 26.52
C LEU A 55 -10.46 19.25 26.81
N GLN A 56 -10.36 18.07 26.18
CA GLN A 56 -11.21 16.91 26.47
C GLN A 56 -11.17 16.49 27.95
N ARG A 57 -10.00 16.46 28.58
CA ARG A 57 -9.86 16.12 30.01
C ARG A 57 -10.53 17.17 30.90
N LEU A 58 -10.35 18.45 30.59
CA LEU A 58 -11.02 19.55 31.30
C LEU A 58 -12.54 19.45 31.13
N ARG A 59 -13.03 19.07 29.95
CA ARG A 59 -14.45 18.83 29.67
C ARG A 59 -15.04 17.69 30.50
N GLU A 60 -14.33 16.58 30.67
CA GLU A 60 -14.78 15.51 31.58
C GLU A 60 -14.78 15.94 33.06
N GLN A 61 -13.78 16.72 33.49
CA GLN A 61 -13.75 17.29 34.84
C GLN A 61 -14.95 18.22 35.07
N ILE A 62 -15.23 19.13 34.12
CA ILE A 62 -16.40 20.02 34.15
C ILE A 62 -17.71 19.23 34.15
N LYS A 63 -17.81 18.16 33.36
CA LYS A 63 -18.99 17.28 33.35
C LYS A 63 -19.24 16.63 34.72
N SER A 64 -18.20 16.21 35.43
CA SER A 64 -18.32 15.66 36.79
C SER A 64 -18.87 16.70 37.78
N TRP A 65 -18.44 17.96 37.67
CA TRP A 65 -18.92 19.07 38.48
C TRP A 65 -20.38 19.44 38.17
N ILE A 66 -20.77 19.43 36.88
CA ILE A 66 -22.17 19.65 36.48
C ILE A 66 -23.09 18.57 37.06
N ALA A 67 -22.63 17.31 37.16
CA ALA A 67 -23.40 16.22 37.75
C ALA A 67 -23.54 16.34 39.28
N GLY A 68 -22.61 17.04 39.94
CA GLY A 68 -22.65 17.29 41.39
C GLY A 68 -23.79 18.24 41.82
N ALA A 69 -24.23 18.11 43.08
CA ALA A 69 -25.23 18.98 43.68
C ALA A 69 -24.63 20.22 44.38
N ASP A 70 -23.31 20.27 44.52
CA ASP A 70 -22.59 21.29 45.32
C ASP A 70 -22.43 22.65 44.62
N ILE A 71 -22.91 22.77 43.37
CA ILE A 71 -22.74 23.96 42.53
C ILE A 71 -24.10 24.58 42.25
N LYS A 72 -24.27 25.83 42.70
CA LYS A 72 -25.50 26.61 42.55
C LYS A 72 -25.71 27.13 41.12
N ASP A 73 -24.66 27.71 40.55
CA ASP A 73 -24.68 28.23 39.18
C ASP A 73 -23.82 27.36 38.26
N LYS A 74 -24.49 26.63 37.37
CA LYS A 74 -23.85 25.70 36.42
C LYS A 74 -23.69 26.31 35.03
N GLU A 75 -24.20 27.52 34.79
CA GLU A 75 -24.21 28.12 33.45
C GLU A 75 -22.78 28.29 32.88
N PRO A 76 -21.79 28.83 33.62
CA PRO A 76 -20.43 28.97 33.10
C PRO A 76 -19.78 27.63 32.73
N LEU A 77 -20.07 26.58 33.52
CA LEU A 77 -19.59 25.22 33.27
C LEU A 77 -20.21 24.62 32.01
N MET A 78 -21.51 24.86 31.80
CA MET A 78 -22.22 24.40 30.61
C MET A 78 -21.74 25.13 29.34
N VAL A 79 -21.46 26.43 29.42
CA VAL A 79 -20.87 27.20 28.32
C VAL A 79 -19.48 26.68 27.96
N ALA A 80 -18.58 26.53 28.95
CA ALA A 80 -17.23 26.00 28.73
C ALA A 80 -17.24 24.56 28.18
N ARG A 81 -18.17 23.71 28.65
CA ARG A 81 -18.33 22.36 28.11
C ARG A 81 -18.75 22.38 26.64
N ARG A 82 -19.73 23.20 26.27
CA ARG A 82 -20.20 23.34 24.89
C ARG A 82 -19.12 23.91 23.97
N SER A 83 -18.33 24.87 24.44
CA SER A 83 -17.26 25.45 23.64
C SER A 83 -16.18 24.42 23.30
N ILE A 84 -15.76 23.60 24.29
CA ILE A 84 -14.81 22.50 24.04
C ILE A 84 -15.39 21.46 23.08
N GLU A 85 -16.67 21.10 23.22
CA GLU A 85 -17.33 20.15 22.31
C GLU A 85 -17.31 20.63 20.85
N ARG A 86 -17.51 21.93 20.62
CA ARG A 86 -17.42 22.53 19.28
C ARG A 86 -16.00 22.40 18.70
N ASP A 87 -14.98 22.66 19.52
CA ASP A 87 -13.59 22.57 19.06
C ASP A 87 -13.17 21.11 18.81
N MET A 88 -13.73 20.16 19.57
CA MET A 88 -13.57 18.72 19.30
C MET A 88 -14.18 18.31 17.96
N GLU A 89 -15.34 18.86 17.61
CA GLU A 89 -15.98 18.59 16.33
C GLU A 89 -15.19 19.18 15.16
N ARG A 90 -14.69 20.42 15.30
CA ARG A 90 -13.76 21.04 14.34
C ARG A 90 -12.53 20.16 14.12
N PHE A 91 -11.88 19.72 15.19
CA PHE A 91 -10.72 18.83 15.12
C PHE A 91 -11.03 17.51 14.39
N LYS A 92 -12.21 16.92 14.64
CA LYS A 92 -12.61 15.65 14.02
C LYS A 92 -12.79 15.75 12.50
N VAL A 93 -13.25 16.89 12.00
CA VAL A 93 -13.34 17.15 10.55
C VAL A 93 -11.94 17.26 9.94
N CYS A 94 -11.05 18.04 10.54
CA CYS A 94 -9.66 18.18 10.09
C CYS A 94 -8.87 16.87 10.15
N GLU A 95 -9.03 16.06 11.22
CA GLU A 95 -8.39 14.74 11.33
C GLU A 95 -8.91 13.78 10.24
N ARG A 96 -10.21 13.84 9.90
CA ARG A 96 -10.77 13.04 8.81
C ARG A 96 -10.19 13.46 7.47
N GLU A 97 -10.15 14.76 7.17
CA GLU A 97 -9.58 15.29 5.93
C GLU A 97 -8.08 14.99 5.80
N SER A 98 -7.32 15.13 6.89
CA SER A 98 -5.87 14.83 6.91
C SER A 98 -5.60 13.34 6.77
N LYS A 99 -6.44 12.49 7.37
CA LYS A 99 -6.35 11.03 7.23
C LYS A 99 -6.74 10.57 5.82
N ILE A 100 -7.76 11.17 5.21
CA ILE A 100 -8.14 10.90 3.81
C ILE A 100 -7.05 11.41 2.85
N LYS A 101 -6.51 12.61 3.06
CA LYS A 101 -5.38 13.13 2.29
C LYS A 101 -4.12 12.28 2.46
N GLY A 102 -3.88 11.73 3.65
CA GLY A 102 -2.80 10.77 3.90
C GLY A 102 -2.97 9.48 3.11
N ILE A 103 -4.19 8.94 3.05
CA ILE A 103 -4.52 7.77 2.20
C ILE A 103 -4.34 8.12 0.71
N ASN A 104 -4.78 9.30 0.27
CA ASN A 104 -4.62 9.75 -1.12
C ASN A 104 -3.15 10.13 -1.48
N LYS A 105 -2.31 10.39 -0.47
CA LYS A 105 -0.86 10.66 -0.65
C LYS A 105 -0.09 9.36 -0.87
N VAL A 106 -0.53 8.26 -0.26
CA VAL A 106 -0.04 6.90 -0.58
C VAL A 106 -0.36 6.55 -2.05
N HIS A 107 -1.52 6.99 -2.55
CA HIS A 107 -1.93 6.74 -3.94
C HIS A 107 -1.25 7.66 -4.99
N ASN A 108 -0.52 8.70 -4.56
CA ASN A 108 0.21 9.63 -5.44
C ASN A 108 1.73 9.59 -5.22
N ASP A 109 2.26 8.55 -4.56
CA ASP A 109 3.70 8.35 -4.53
C ASP A 109 4.18 8.05 -5.96
N PRO A 110 5.10 8.84 -6.54
CA PRO A 110 5.64 8.57 -7.87
C PRO A 110 6.19 7.14 -8.01
N LYS A 111 6.69 6.55 -6.91
CA LYS A 111 7.17 5.16 -6.89
C LYS A 111 6.03 4.15 -6.98
N GLU A 112 4.96 4.33 -6.21
CA GLU A 112 3.79 3.44 -6.28
C GLU A 112 3.09 3.59 -7.63
N LYS A 113 3.01 4.81 -8.18
CA LYS A 113 2.47 5.05 -9.52
C LYS A 113 3.29 4.35 -10.60
N ALA A 114 4.63 4.41 -10.54
CA ALA A 114 5.49 3.70 -11.48
C ALA A 114 5.35 2.17 -11.35
N LYS A 115 5.14 1.67 -10.12
CA LYS A 115 4.87 0.26 -9.84
C LYS A 115 3.53 -0.19 -10.43
N ASP A 116 2.49 0.62 -10.27
CA ASP A 116 1.17 0.37 -10.87
C ASP A 116 1.24 0.39 -12.40
N GLU A 117 1.94 1.35 -13.00
CA GLU A 117 2.17 1.39 -14.46
C GLU A 117 2.93 0.16 -14.96
N ALA A 118 3.94 -0.30 -14.21
CA ALA A 118 4.67 -1.53 -14.53
C ALA A 118 3.77 -2.77 -14.44
N ARG A 119 2.92 -2.88 -13.41
CA ARG A 119 1.93 -3.96 -13.28
C ARG A 119 0.95 -3.97 -14.45
N ASP A 120 0.41 -2.81 -14.79
CA ASP A 120 -0.55 -2.65 -15.88
C ASP A 120 0.09 -3.03 -17.23
N TRP A 121 1.34 -2.63 -17.46
CA TRP A 121 2.08 -3.02 -18.65
C TRP A 121 2.33 -4.54 -18.70
N ILE A 122 2.81 -5.16 -17.62
CA ILE A 122 3.05 -6.61 -17.59
C ILE A 122 1.76 -7.37 -17.86
N ASN A 123 0.66 -7.01 -17.19
CA ASN A 123 -0.64 -7.67 -17.38
C ASN A 123 -1.16 -7.50 -18.81
N SER A 124 -1.05 -6.30 -19.38
CA SER A 124 -1.48 -6.03 -20.76
C SER A 124 -0.65 -6.84 -21.77
N THR A 125 0.64 -7.01 -21.50
CA THR A 125 1.54 -7.82 -22.35
C THR A 125 1.23 -9.31 -22.23
N VAL A 126 0.98 -9.81 -21.02
CA VAL A 126 0.54 -11.20 -20.78
C VAL A 126 -0.77 -11.48 -21.51
N GLU A 127 -1.74 -10.56 -21.46
CA GLU A 127 -2.99 -10.66 -22.20
C GLU A 127 -2.74 -10.74 -23.72
N ALA A 128 -1.89 -9.86 -24.26
CA ALA A 128 -1.55 -9.87 -25.69
C ALA A 128 -0.87 -11.17 -26.14
N VAL A 129 0.06 -11.70 -25.34
CA VAL A 129 0.73 -12.99 -25.60
C VAL A 129 -0.28 -14.14 -25.51
N THR A 130 -1.21 -14.08 -24.55
CA THR A 130 -2.28 -15.08 -24.40
C THR A 130 -3.18 -15.12 -25.64
N VAL A 131 -3.58 -13.96 -26.17
CA VAL A 131 -4.35 -13.89 -27.43
C VAL A 131 -3.55 -14.51 -28.59
N LYS A 132 -2.24 -14.23 -28.71
CA LYS A 132 -1.40 -14.89 -29.73
C LYS A 132 -1.39 -16.42 -29.55
N ILE A 133 -1.32 -16.92 -28.33
CA ILE A 133 -1.40 -18.37 -28.06
C ILE A 133 -2.74 -18.93 -28.55
N GLU A 134 -3.86 -18.31 -28.20
CA GLU A 134 -5.19 -18.75 -28.60
C GLU A 134 -5.35 -18.81 -30.13
N GLU A 135 -4.82 -17.83 -30.85
CA GLU A 135 -4.79 -17.83 -32.32
C GLU A 135 -4.00 -19.02 -32.90
N ARG A 136 -2.84 -19.34 -32.32
CA ARG A 136 -1.99 -20.45 -32.80
C ARG A 136 -2.57 -21.81 -32.39
N GLU A 137 -3.20 -21.91 -31.23
CA GLU A 137 -3.94 -23.10 -30.79
C GLU A 137 -5.12 -23.38 -31.73
N PHE A 138 -5.84 -22.34 -32.14
CA PHE A 138 -6.92 -22.47 -33.13
C PHE A 138 -6.39 -22.96 -34.49
N GLU A 139 -5.30 -22.37 -35.01
CA GLU A 139 -4.65 -22.84 -36.26
C GLU A 139 -4.19 -24.30 -36.14
N LEU A 140 -3.61 -24.67 -34.99
CA LEU A 140 -3.16 -26.02 -34.70
C LEU A 140 -4.32 -27.02 -34.73
N GLU A 141 -5.44 -26.72 -34.08
CA GLU A 141 -6.64 -27.56 -34.07
C GLU A 141 -7.25 -27.72 -35.47
N GLU A 142 -7.33 -26.65 -36.25
CA GLU A 142 -7.84 -26.69 -37.63
C GLU A 142 -6.98 -27.60 -38.51
N LEU A 143 -5.65 -27.43 -38.43
CA LEU A 143 -4.71 -28.26 -39.17
C LEU A 143 -4.80 -29.72 -38.74
N GLN A 144 -4.84 -30.00 -37.45
CA GLN A 144 -4.97 -31.36 -36.91
C GLN A 144 -6.28 -32.02 -37.34
N GLY A 145 -7.40 -31.29 -37.36
CA GLY A 145 -8.71 -31.77 -37.81
C GLY A 145 -8.74 -32.11 -39.31
N SER A 146 -7.88 -31.46 -40.11
CA SER A 146 -7.74 -31.71 -41.55
C SER A 146 -6.89 -32.95 -41.89
N VAL A 147 -6.11 -33.48 -40.94
CA VAL A 147 -5.21 -34.63 -41.17
C VAL A 147 -6.02 -35.94 -41.23
N LYS A 148 -6.09 -36.55 -42.41
CA LYS A 148 -6.72 -37.87 -42.58
C LYS A 148 -5.86 -39.00 -42.00
N LYS A 149 -6.50 -40.03 -41.43
CA LYS A 149 -5.81 -41.28 -41.02
C LYS A 149 -5.00 -41.83 -42.19
N ARG A 150 -3.68 -41.93 -42.03
CA ARG A 150 -2.61 -42.36 -42.99
C ARG A 150 -1.86 -41.26 -43.74
N GLN A 151 -2.19 -39.98 -43.55
CA GLN A 151 -1.41 -38.88 -44.12
C GLN A 151 -0.36 -38.39 -43.12
N LYS A 152 0.84 -38.03 -43.59
CA LYS A 152 1.86 -37.42 -42.74
C LYS A 152 1.38 -36.03 -42.30
N PRO A 153 1.47 -35.67 -41.01
CA PRO A 153 1.11 -34.34 -40.53
C PRO A 153 1.93 -33.25 -41.25
N PRO A 154 1.33 -32.08 -41.56
CA PRO A 154 2.07 -30.92 -42.05
C PRO A 154 3.19 -30.50 -41.08
N PRO A 155 4.37 -30.06 -41.57
CA PRO A 155 5.45 -29.54 -40.72
C PRO A 155 5.01 -28.39 -39.80
N ARG A 156 4.09 -27.55 -40.28
CA ARG A 156 3.50 -26.42 -39.55
C ARG A 156 2.90 -26.81 -38.20
N ILE A 157 2.39 -28.03 -38.04
CA ILE A 157 1.85 -28.51 -36.75
C ILE A 157 2.94 -28.53 -35.68
N ALA A 158 4.13 -29.07 -36.01
CA ALA A 158 5.24 -29.13 -35.06
C ALA A 158 5.86 -27.75 -34.79
N GLU A 159 5.85 -26.86 -35.80
CA GLU A 159 6.25 -25.46 -35.64
C GLU A 159 5.32 -24.74 -34.67
N LEU A 160 4.00 -24.85 -34.85
CA LEU A 160 2.99 -24.24 -33.97
C LEU A 160 3.10 -24.75 -32.54
N GLU A 161 3.31 -26.05 -32.31
CA GLU A 161 3.54 -26.61 -30.98
C GLU A 161 4.78 -26.00 -30.30
N THR A 162 5.84 -25.76 -31.07
CA THR A 162 7.07 -25.11 -30.58
C THR A 162 6.82 -23.65 -30.23
N ILE A 163 6.13 -22.91 -31.10
CA ILE A 163 5.78 -21.50 -30.90
C ILE A 163 4.88 -21.34 -29.66
N ILE A 164 3.84 -22.16 -29.51
CA ILE A 164 2.94 -22.13 -28.35
C ILE A 164 3.72 -22.44 -27.07
N GLY A 165 4.60 -23.44 -27.09
CA GLY A 165 5.47 -23.76 -25.96
C GLY A 165 6.34 -22.57 -25.56
N PHE A 166 6.95 -21.90 -26.54
CA PHE A 166 7.77 -20.72 -26.34
C PHE A 166 6.97 -19.54 -25.75
N LEU A 167 5.81 -19.22 -26.30
CA LEU A 167 4.93 -18.16 -25.79
C LEU A 167 4.47 -18.41 -24.34
N ARG A 168 4.22 -19.67 -23.96
CA ARG A 168 3.89 -20.04 -22.57
C ARG A 168 5.06 -19.79 -21.62
N LEU A 169 6.29 -20.10 -22.05
CA LEU A 169 7.48 -19.78 -21.26
C LEU A 169 7.64 -18.27 -21.03
N HIS A 170 7.29 -17.46 -22.02
CA HIS A 170 7.24 -16.00 -21.89
C HIS A 170 6.22 -15.53 -20.84
N ILE A 171 5.01 -16.10 -20.84
CA ILE A 171 4.02 -15.81 -19.79
C ILE A 171 4.57 -16.17 -18.41
N ASP A 172 5.12 -17.37 -18.24
CA ASP A 172 5.71 -17.82 -16.97
C ASP A 172 6.85 -16.89 -16.50
N ALA A 173 7.66 -16.38 -17.42
CA ALA A 173 8.73 -15.42 -17.12
C ALA A 173 8.16 -14.06 -16.69
N MET A 174 7.16 -13.53 -17.39
CA MET A 174 6.49 -12.28 -17.02
C MET A 174 5.80 -12.36 -15.65
N GLU A 175 5.19 -13.49 -15.30
CA GLU A 175 4.61 -13.68 -13.97
C GLU A 175 5.66 -13.64 -12.85
N LYS A 176 6.87 -14.16 -13.10
CA LYS A 176 7.99 -14.07 -12.14
C LYS A 176 8.48 -12.63 -12.02
N VAL A 177 8.60 -11.91 -13.13
CA VAL A 177 8.97 -10.48 -13.14
C VAL A 177 7.94 -9.65 -12.37
N LEU A 178 6.64 -9.91 -12.55
CA LEU A 178 5.57 -9.25 -11.80
C LEU A 178 5.74 -9.44 -10.29
N ARG A 179 6.07 -10.67 -9.84
CA ARG A 179 6.34 -10.94 -8.42
C ARG A 179 7.55 -10.17 -7.91
N CYS A 180 8.63 -10.09 -8.70
CA CYS A 180 9.80 -9.30 -8.34
C CYS A 180 9.49 -7.79 -8.26
N ILE A 181 8.65 -7.26 -9.15
CA ILE A 181 8.16 -5.89 -9.07
C ILE A 181 7.35 -5.71 -7.78
N ASP A 182 6.42 -6.62 -7.48
CA ASP A 182 5.60 -6.54 -6.26
C ASP A 182 6.44 -6.59 -4.98
N ASN A 183 7.49 -7.41 -4.96
CA ASN A 183 8.43 -7.54 -3.85
C ASN A 183 9.53 -6.47 -3.83
N GLU A 184 9.58 -5.58 -4.83
CA GLU A 184 10.57 -4.52 -4.99
C GLU A 184 12.02 -5.01 -5.26
N ALA A 185 12.19 -6.26 -5.70
CA ALA A 185 13.48 -6.79 -6.19
C ALA A 185 13.88 -6.26 -7.57
N ILE A 186 12.90 -5.83 -8.37
CA ILE A 186 13.10 -5.16 -9.66
C ILE A 186 12.41 -3.80 -9.57
N GLN A 187 13.05 -2.76 -10.10
CA GLN A 187 12.47 -1.43 -10.20
C GLN A 187 11.72 -1.26 -11.54
N PRO A 188 10.64 -0.45 -11.59
CA PRO A 188 9.83 -0.25 -12.80
C PRO A 188 10.60 0.22 -14.05
N ASP A 189 11.68 0.98 -13.87
CA ASP A 189 12.55 1.48 -14.95
C ASP A 189 13.41 0.38 -15.58
N GLU A 190 13.70 -0.68 -14.83
CA GLU A 190 14.46 -1.83 -15.33
C GLU A 190 13.65 -2.69 -16.32
N LEU A 191 12.36 -2.39 -16.52
CA LEU A 191 11.51 -3.03 -17.51
C LEU A 191 11.60 -2.37 -18.90
N ASP A 192 12.28 -1.24 -19.05
CA ASP A 192 12.25 -0.48 -20.31
C ASP A 192 12.89 -1.23 -21.48
N ASP A 193 13.94 -2.00 -21.24
CA ASP A 193 14.56 -2.85 -22.26
C ASP A 193 13.59 -3.98 -22.67
N LEU A 194 12.99 -4.66 -21.69
CA LEU A 194 11.99 -5.72 -21.92
C LEU A 194 10.75 -5.18 -22.64
N LYS A 195 10.31 -3.96 -22.35
CA LYS A 195 9.23 -3.27 -23.09
C LYS A 195 9.57 -3.12 -24.57
N GLY A 196 10.79 -2.69 -24.89
CA GLY A 196 11.25 -2.53 -26.26
C GLY A 196 11.29 -3.85 -27.03
N GLU A 197 11.77 -4.91 -26.38
CA GLU A 197 11.79 -6.26 -26.97
C GLU A 197 10.39 -6.79 -27.24
N TYR A 198 9.46 -6.56 -26.30
CA TYR A 198 8.06 -6.97 -26.48
C TYR A 198 7.31 -6.15 -27.51
N GLU A 199 7.62 -4.86 -27.67
CA GLU A 199 7.06 -4.04 -28.75
C GLU A 199 7.45 -4.63 -30.11
N MET A 200 8.71 -5.02 -30.27
CA MET A 200 9.19 -5.70 -31.48
C MET A 200 8.51 -7.07 -31.66
N PHE A 201 8.57 -7.94 -30.64
CA PHE A 201 8.01 -9.29 -30.65
C PHE A 201 6.51 -9.35 -30.94
N LEU A 202 5.74 -8.43 -30.37
CA LEU A 202 4.29 -8.38 -30.59
C LEU A 202 3.94 -7.79 -31.95
N SER A 203 4.73 -6.85 -32.47
CA SER A 203 4.52 -6.24 -33.80
C SER A 203 4.81 -7.18 -34.97
N GLU A 204 5.60 -8.24 -34.75
CA GLU A 204 5.91 -9.20 -35.79
C GLU A 204 4.70 -10.08 -36.15
N GLU A 205 4.40 -10.10 -37.45
CA GLU A 205 3.31 -10.87 -38.04
C GLU A 205 3.72 -12.33 -38.30
N ARG A 206 5.03 -12.61 -38.35
CA ARG A 206 5.58 -13.97 -38.46
C ARG A 206 5.96 -14.50 -37.09
N ASP A 207 5.68 -15.78 -36.86
CA ASP A 207 6.04 -16.51 -35.64
C ASP A 207 7.53 -16.91 -35.61
N ASP A 208 8.42 -15.95 -35.85
CA ASP A 208 9.86 -16.22 -35.84
C ASP A 208 10.39 -16.20 -34.41
N VAL A 209 10.25 -17.33 -33.72
CA VAL A 209 10.72 -17.50 -32.33
C VAL A 209 12.22 -17.76 -32.24
N GLU A 210 12.92 -18.02 -33.36
CA GLU A 210 14.36 -18.34 -33.34
C GLU A 210 15.24 -17.12 -32.99
N GLY A 211 14.72 -15.91 -33.19
CA GLY A 211 15.40 -14.66 -32.85
C GLY A 211 15.28 -14.25 -31.38
N TYR A 212 14.46 -14.93 -30.58
CA TYR A 212 14.15 -14.54 -29.21
C TYR A 212 14.63 -15.61 -28.23
N SER A 213 15.52 -15.21 -27.32
CA SER A 213 16.03 -16.06 -26.25
C SER A 213 15.45 -15.59 -24.92
N LEU A 214 14.80 -16.49 -24.19
CA LEU A 214 14.33 -16.16 -22.83
C LEU A 214 15.47 -15.73 -21.91
N ASP A 215 16.66 -16.31 -22.09
CA ASP A 215 17.83 -15.97 -21.26
C ASP A 215 18.31 -14.54 -21.55
N ASP A 216 18.32 -14.14 -22.83
CA ASP A 216 18.74 -12.79 -23.21
C ASP A 216 17.73 -11.73 -22.74
N MET A 217 16.43 -12.04 -22.85
CA MET A 217 15.36 -11.09 -22.50
C MET A 217 15.11 -10.99 -20.99
N TYR A 218 15.30 -12.08 -20.24
CA TYR A 218 14.89 -12.15 -18.84
C TYR A 218 15.99 -12.55 -17.85
N GLY A 219 17.16 -13.01 -18.30
CA GLY A 219 18.18 -13.60 -17.44
C GLY A 219 18.52 -12.74 -16.23
N GLU A 220 18.86 -11.47 -16.46
CA GLU A 220 19.19 -10.53 -15.38
C GLU A 220 18.03 -10.26 -14.40
N LEU A 221 16.79 -10.32 -14.89
CA LEU A 221 15.59 -10.11 -14.09
C LEU A 221 15.24 -11.36 -13.26
N LEU A 222 15.40 -12.55 -13.86
CA LEU A 222 15.07 -13.83 -13.23
C LEU A 222 16.13 -14.31 -12.25
N ASP A 223 17.40 -13.95 -12.43
CA ASP A 223 18.44 -14.18 -11.41
C ASP A 223 18.04 -13.60 -10.05
N ARG A 224 17.37 -12.43 -10.06
CA ARG A 224 16.87 -11.79 -8.83
C ARG A 224 15.68 -12.52 -8.23
N PHE A 225 14.82 -13.12 -9.06
CA PHE A 225 13.72 -13.96 -8.61
C PHE A 225 14.24 -15.19 -7.87
N GLU A 226 15.30 -15.84 -8.37
CA GLU A 226 15.89 -17.01 -7.74
C GLU A 226 16.47 -16.66 -6.36
N VAL A 227 17.17 -15.53 -6.25
CA VAL A 227 17.71 -15.03 -4.96
C VAL A 227 16.59 -14.74 -3.95
N GLU A 228 15.49 -14.10 -4.37
CA GLU A 228 14.33 -13.87 -3.51
C GLU A 228 13.66 -15.17 -3.06
N HIS A 229 13.58 -16.17 -3.93
CA HIS A 229 12.93 -17.43 -3.60
C HIS A 229 13.81 -18.31 -2.69
N GLU A 230 15.13 -18.25 -2.83
CA GLU A 230 16.07 -19.03 -2.02
C GLU A 230 16.22 -18.52 -0.59
N ALA A 231 16.18 -17.21 -0.35
CA ALA A 231 16.40 -16.63 0.98
C ALA A 231 15.40 -17.11 2.07
N PRO A 232 14.07 -17.17 1.83
CA PRO A 232 13.09 -17.71 2.77
C PRO A 232 13.24 -19.22 2.99
N VAL A 233 13.66 -19.96 1.96
CA VAL A 233 13.84 -21.42 2.01
C VAL A 233 15.08 -21.75 2.85
N ALA A 234 16.18 -21.03 2.64
CA ALA A 234 17.39 -21.14 3.45
C ALA A 234 17.13 -20.79 4.93
N ALA A 235 16.37 -19.71 5.20
CA ALA A 235 16.00 -19.31 6.55
C ALA A 235 15.12 -20.36 7.27
N LYS A 236 14.18 -20.99 6.56
CA LYS A 236 13.37 -22.10 7.10
C LYS A 236 14.20 -23.35 7.36
N ALA A 237 15.15 -23.67 6.48
CA ALA A 237 16.05 -24.80 6.65
C ALA A 237 16.96 -24.61 7.89
N LEU A 238 17.53 -23.42 8.05
CA LEU A 238 18.38 -23.08 9.20
C LEU A 238 17.63 -23.18 10.54
N ASN A 239 16.41 -22.63 10.60
CA ASN A 239 15.54 -22.74 11.78
C ASN A 239 15.20 -24.20 12.13
N LYS A 240 15.00 -25.05 11.11
CA LYS A 240 14.73 -26.49 11.31
C LYS A 240 15.94 -27.25 11.83
N VAL A 241 17.15 -26.86 11.44
CA VAL A 241 18.40 -27.42 11.96
C VAL A 241 18.62 -26.98 13.41
N GLN A 242 18.48 -25.69 13.70
CA GLN A 242 18.61 -25.14 15.07
C GLN A 242 17.62 -25.78 16.05
N LYS A 243 16.35 -25.92 15.64
CA LYS A 243 15.34 -26.58 16.46
C LYS A 243 15.67 -28.06 16.74
N LYS A 244 16.24 -28.78 15.77
CA LYS A 244 16.68 -30.17 15.97
C LYS A 244 17.89 -30.28 16.90
N GLU A 245 18.83 -29.33 16.85
CA GLU A 245 19.97 -29.28 17.76
C GLU A 245 19.56 -28.94 19.19
N GLU A 246 18.59 -28.05 19.36
CA GLU A 246 18.02 -27.70 20.67
C GLU A 246 17.26 -28.88 21.29
N GLU A 247 16.40 -29.55 20.51
CA GLU A 247 15.68 -30.77 20.93
C GLU A 247 16.63 -31.94 21.24
N ALA A 248 17.82 -32.00 20.62
CA ALA A 248 18.83 -33.01 20.92
C ALA A 248 19.58 -32.70 22.23
N ARG A 249 19.87 -31.42 22.52
CA ARG A 249 20.51 -31.01 23.78
C ARG A 249 19.61 -31.15 24.99
N GLU A 250 18.30 -31.03 24.84
CA GLU A 250 17.34 -31.25 25.93
C GLU A 250 17.12 -32.74 26.27
N ARG A 251 17.66 -33.66 25.45
CA ARG A 251 17.53 -35.12 25.64
C ARG A 251 18.78 -35.80 26.19
N GLU A 252 19.89 -35.08 26.33
CA GLU A 252 21.10 -35.51 27.06
C GLU A 252 21.06 -35.04 28.52
#